data_AF-A0A1V1P588-F1
#
_entry.id   AF-A0A1V1P588-F1
#
_cell.length_a   1.000
_cell.length_b   1.000
_cell.length_c   1.000
_cell.angle_alpha   90.00
_cell.angle_beta   90.00
_cell.angle_gamma   90.00
#
_symmetry.space_group_name_H-M   'P 1'
#
loop_
_entity.id
_entity.type
_entity.pdbx_description
1 polymer ?
#
loop_
_entity_poly.entity_id
_entity_poly.type
_entity_poly.pdbx_seq_one_letter_code
_entity_poly.pdbx_strand_id
1 'polypeptide(L)'
;MKSNTIRFVKLSVDTHKLEQSIIAYSEEIQNQLIFKRFGKVEKLPFDPEPYSSDLYDWLIRPVINVLSDEIDTLVIIPDSILRTIPFAAFTDREDNYSYLIEQYALAYLPSIELTEAKGACLPGTQSLLAGISEKDDFRSLPNVPNELKTIKQTIGGKILLNKFFTIKQLKKQ
;
A
#
# COMPACT_ATOMS: atom_id res chain seq x y z
N MET A 1 22.94 3.94 20.24
CA MET A 1 22.25 4.08 18.93
C MET A 1 22.66 2.89 18.09
N LYS A 2 21.72 2.03 17.68
CA LYS A 2 22.04 1.01 16.66
C LYS A 2 22.43 1.74 15.38
N SER A 3 23.58 1.39 14.81
CA SER A 3 23.99 1.91 13.51
C SER A 3 23.08 1.28 12.46
N ASN A 4 22.22 2.06 11.81
CA ASN A 4 21.37 1.57 10.72
C ASN A 4 22.25 1.41 9.48
N THR A 5 22.52 0.16 9.10
CA THR A 5 23.26 -0.16 7.88
C THR A 5 22.28 -0.26 6.71
N ILE A 6 22.38 0.68 5.76
CA ILE A 6 21.57 0.65 4.54
C ILE A 6 22.31 -0.16 3.48
N ARG A 7 21.65 -1.18 2.91
CA ARG A 7 22.16 -1.95 1.77
C ARG A 7 21.37 -1.59 0.52
N PHE A 8 22.07 -1.13 -0.51
CA PHE A 8 21.46 -0.80 -1.79
C PHE A 8 21.55 -2.00 -2.73
N VAL A 9 20.41 -2.36 -3.32
CA VAL A 9 20.32 -3.40 -4.33
C VAL A 9 19.64 -2.79 -5.55
N LYS A 10 20.35 -2.82 -6.69
CA LYS A 10 19.79 -2.39 -7.97
C LYS A 10 19.35 -3.62 -8.74
N LEU A 11 18.05 -3.70 -9.01
CA LEU A 11 17.48 -4.73 -9.86
C LEU A 11 17.28 -4.16 -11.27
N SER A 12 17.79 -4.88 -12.27
CA SER A 12 17.47 -4.63 -13.67
C SER A 12 16.39 -5.60 -14.10
N VAL A 13 15.23 -5.07 -14.48
CA VAL A 13 14.08 -5.86 -14.94
C VAL A 13 13.79 -5.50 -16.39
N ASP A 14 13.31 -6.45 -17.16
CA ASP A 14 12.74 -6.17 -18.49
C ASP A 14 11.45 -5.34 -18.30
N THR A 15 11.59 -4.03 -18.49
CA THR A 15 10.50 -3.07 -18.28
C THR A 15 9.36 -3.29 -19.26
N HIS A 16 9.62 -3.72 -20.49
CA HIS A 16 8.59 -3.94 -21.48
C HIS A 16 7.73 -5.17 -21.12
N LYS A 17 8.36 -6.29 -20.74
CA LYS A 17 7.64 -7.47 -20.26
C LYS A 17 6.80 -7.14 -19.02
N LEU A 18 7.38 -6.41 -18.08
CA LEU A 18 6.73 -6.04 -16.84
C LEU A 18 5.55 -5.08 -17.05
N GLU A 19 5.70 -4.07 -17.92
CA GLU A 19 4.62 -3.17 -18.32
C GLU A 19 3.45 -3.94 -18.94
N GLN A 20 3.72 -4.86 -19.86
CA GLN A 20 2.67 -5.67 -20.48
C GLN A 20 1.89 -6.51 -19.46
N SER A 21 2.59 -7.14 -18.51
CA SER A 21 1.94 -7.93 -17.46
C SER A 21 1.10 -7.07 -16.51
N ILE A 22 1.56 -5.87 -16.15
CA ILE A 22 0.80 -4.96 -15.27
C ILE A 22 -0.42 -4.41 -15.99
N ILE A 23 -0.30 -4.06 -17.27
CA ILE A 23 -1.43 -3.62 -18.09
C ILE A 23 -2.46 -4.75 -18.22
N ALA A 24 -2.03 -5.95 -18.59
CA ALA A 24 -2.91 -7.11 -18.71
C ALA A 24 -3.65 -7.41 -17.38
N TYR A 25 -2.94 -7.35 -16.26
CA TYR A 25 -3.51 -7.47 -14.92
C TYR A 25 -4.57 -6.38 -14.64
N SER A 26 -4.22 -5.12 -14.88
CA SER A 26 -5.13 -3.99 -14.67
C SER A 26 -6.39 -4.11 -15.54
N GLU A 27 -6.24 -4.52 -16.80
CA GLU A 27 -7.36 -4.75 -17.72
C GLU A 27 -8.26 -5.88 -17.23
N GLU A 28 -7.70 -6.99 -16.74
CA GLU A 28 -8.49 -8.08 -16.19
C GLU A 28 -9.31 -7.63 -14.97
N ILE A 29 -8.69 -6.90 -14.03
CA ILE A 29 -9.39 -6.32 -12.88
C ILE A 29 -10.55 -5.43 -13.35
N GLN A 30 -10.30 -4.54 -14.30
CA GLN A 30 -11.31 -3.62 -14.81
C GLN A 30 -12.47 -4.35 -15.49
N ASN A 31 -12.17 -5.31 -16.36
CA ASN A 31 -13.19 -6.10 -17.06
C ASN A 31 -14.07 -6.90 -16.09
N GLN A 32 -13.48 -7.47 -15.03
CA GLN A 32 -14.24 -8.16 -13.99
C GLN A 32 -15.06 -7.20 -13.13
N LEU A 33 -14.55 -6.01 -12.79
CA LEU A 33 -15.31 -4.99 -12.04
C LEU A 33 -16.50 -4.45 -12.85
N ILE A 34 -16.34 -4.27 -14.16
CA ILE A 34 -17.42 -3.90 -15.07
C ILE A 34 -18.51 -4.99 -15.05
N PHE A 35 -18.14 -6.26 -15.17
CA PHE A 35 -19.09 -7.39 -15.11
C PHE A 35 -19.86 -7.45 -13.78
N LYS A 36 -19.18 -7.22 -12.64
CA LYS A 36 -19.79 -7.22 -11.28
C LYS A 36 -20.77 -6.10 -11.04
N ARG A 37 -20.58 -4.93 -11.67
CA ARG A 37 -21.50 -3.79 -11.52
C ARG A 37 -22.91 -4.11 -12.05
N PHE A 38 -23.06 -5.16 -12.86
CA PHE A 38 -24.32 -5.57 -13.48
C PHE A 38 -24.87 -6.93 -12.97
N GLY A 39 -24.21 -7.61 -12.02
CA GLY A 39 -24.68 -8.90 -11.45
C GLY A 39 -24.45 -9.00 -9.94
N LYS A 40 -25.41 -9.59 -9.19
CA LYS A 40 -25.24 -9.89 -7.75
C LYS A 40 -24.07 -10.88 -7.57
N VAL A 41 -23.17 -10.62 -6.62
CA VAL A 41 -22.01 -11.51 -6.35
C VAL A 41 -21.86 -11.77 -4.86
N GLU A 42 -21.88 -13.05 -4.47
CA GLU A 42 -21.69 -13.56 -3.10
C GLU A 42 -20.23 -13.93 -2.76
N LYS A 43 -19.29 -13.94 -3.72
CA LYS A 43 -17.87 -14.23 -3.48
C LYS A 43 -17.01 -13.48 -4.50
N LEU A 44 -15.91 -12.84 -4.09
CA LEU A 44 -14.99 -12.16 -5.02
C LEU A 44 -14.44 -13.17 -6.04
N PRO A 45 -14.77 -13.08 -7.35
CA PRO A 45 -14.29 -14.01 -8.39
C PRO A 45 -12.88 -13.66 -8.90
N PHE A 46 -12.11 -12.91 -8.12
CA PHE A 46 -10.77 -12.49 -8.49
C PHE A 46 -9.79 -13.11 -7.51
N ASP A 47 -8.88 -13.93 -8.04
CA ASP A 47 -7.77 -14.50 -7.30
C ASP A 47 -6.49 -13.70 -7.62
N PRO A 48 -6.00 -12.86 -6.70
CA PRO A 48 -4.77 -12.10 -6.90
C PRO A 48 -3.51 -12.96 -6.83
N GLU A 49 -3.57 -14.16 -6.26
CA GLU A 49 -2.39 -14.95 -5.90
C GLU A 49 -1.47 -15.25 -7.09
N PRO A 50 -1.96 -15.65 -8.29
CA PRO A 50 -1.09 -15.97 -9.41
C PRO A 50 -0.28 -14.76 -9.90
N TYR A 51 -0.90 -13.59 -9.94
CA TYR A 51 -0.26 -12.35 -10.41
C TYR A 51 0.71 -11.78 -9.37
N SER A 52 0.33 -11.87 -8.10
CA SER A 52 1.18 -11.51 -6.98
C SER A 52 2.47 -12.33 -6.98
N SER A 53 2.32 -13.63 -7.19
CA SER A 53 3.39 -14.62 -7.29
C SER A 53 4.35 -14.36 -8.45
N ASP A 54 3.83 -14.05 -9.65
CA ASP A 54 4.66 -13.71 -10.82
C ASP A 54 5.53 -12.49 -10.55
N LEU A 55 4.94 -11.46 -9.95
CA LEU A 55 5.64 -10.23 -9.62
C LEU A 55 6.67 -10.45 -8.50
N TYR A 56 6.37 -11.29 -7.51
CA TYR A 56 7.33 -11.71 -6.49
C TYR A 56 8.54 -12.41 -7.14
N ASP A 57 8.30 -13.37 -8.04
CA ASP A 57 9.34 -14.11 -8.75
C ASP A 57 10.25 -13.19 -9.57
N TRP A 58 9.70 -12.13 -10.16
CA TRP A 58 10.47 -11.20 -10.98
C TRP A 58 11.17 -10.10 -10.19
N LEU A 59 10.60 -9.66 -9.06
CA LEU A 59 11.04 -8.44 -8.36
C LEU A 59 11.71 -8.72 -7.01
N ILE A 60 11.32 -9.79 -6.31
CA ILE A 60 11.83 -10.12 -4.97
C ILE A 60 12.77 -11.31 -5.01
N ARG A 61 12.38 -12.40 -5.69
CA ARG A 61 13.20 -13.62 -5.76
C ARG A 61 14.63 -13.39 -6.24
N PRO A 62 14.93 -12.52 -7.23
CA PRO A 62 16.31 -12.29 -7.67
C PRO A 62 17.22 -11.68 -6.58
N VAL A 63 16.63 -11.05 -5.58
CA VAL A 63 17.34 -10.37 -4.49
C VAL A 63 17.14 -11.05 -3.14
N ILE A 64 16.43 -12.18 -3.07
CA ILE A 64 16.08 -12.82 -1.79
C ILE A 64 17.32 -13.19 -0.97
N ASN A 65 18.42 -13.59 -1.62
CA ASN A 65 19.66 -13.97 -0.94
C ASN A 65 20.36 -12.81 -0.21
N VAL A 66 20.02 -11.56 -0.55
CA VAL A 66 20.51 -10.37 0.16
C VAL A 66 19.48 -9.83 1.16
N LEU A 67 18.26 -10.37 1.14
CA LEU A 67 17.21 -10.15 2.14
C LEU A 67 17.39 -11.17 3.28
N SER A 68 18.39 -10.93 4.13
CA SER A 68 18.60 -11.73 5.35
C SER A 68 17.53 -11.45 6.41
N ASP A 69 17.29 -12.42 7.31
CA ASP A 69 16.39 -12.28 8.47
C ASP A 69 16.71 -11.10 9.41
N GLU A 70 17.90 -10.51 9.30
CA GLU A 70 18.29 -9.31 10.06
C GLU A 70 17.75 -7.98 9.48
N ILE A 71 17.03 -8.03 8.35
CA ILE A 71 16.47 -6.83 7.71
C ILE A 71 15.06 -6.56 8.25
N ASP A 72 14.90 -5.46 8.99
CA ASP A 72 13.60 -5.05 9.53
C ASP A 72 12.72 -4.31 8.50
N THR A 73 13.33 -3.65 7.51
CA THR A 73 12.62 -2.73 6.60
C THR A 73 13.16 -2.82 5.18
N LEU A 74 12.26 -3.05 4.23
CA LEU A 74 12.53 -2.97 2.80
C LEU A 74 12.11 -1.60 2.28
N VAL A 75 13.08 -0.84 1.78
CA VAL A 75 12.83 0.47 1.14
C VAL A 75 12.80 0.30 -0.37
N ILE A 76 11.62 0.47 -0.96
CA ILE A 76 11.40 0.34 -2.40
C ILE A 76 11.50 1.72 -3.05
N ILE A 77 12.26 1.81 -4.13
CA ILE A 77 12.35 3.01 -4.97
C ILE A 77 11.78 2.64 -6.35
N PRO A 78 10.44 2.74 -6.53
CA PRO A 78 9.80 2.33 -7.76
C PRO A 78 9.95 3.39 -8.85
N ASP A 79 10.37 2.94 -10.04
CA ASP A 79 10.41 3.76 -11.24
C ASP A 79 9.17 3.53 -12.12
N SER A 80 8.68 4.59 -12.78
CA SER A 80 7.57 4.54 -13.74
C SER A 80 6.36 3.71 -13.26
N ILE A 81 5.93 2.71 -14.05
CA ILE A 81 4.80 1.83 -13.78
C ILE A 81 4.93 1.02 -12.48
N LEU A 82 6.16 0.81 -11.96
CA LEU A 82 6.35 0.10 -10.69
C LEU A 82 5.68 0.83 -9.52
N ARG A 83 5.41 2.13 -9.66
CA ARG A 83 4.68 2.93 -8.64
C ARG A 83 3.23 2.50 -8.46
N THR A 84 2.66 1.77 -9.42
CA THR A 84 1.29 1.26 -9.33
C THR A 84 1.21 -0.13 -8.71
N ILE A 85 2.34 -0.76 -8.42
CA ILE A 85 2.39 -2.14 -7.95
C ILE A 85 2.26 -2.21 -6.43
N PRO A 86 1.35 -3.03 -5.89
CA PRO A 86 1.22 -3.24 -4.45
C PRO A 86 2.24 -4.28 -3.97
N PHE A 87 3.52 -3.90 -3.80
CA PHE A 87 4.56 -4.81 -3.28
C PHE A 87 4.19 -5.48 -1.96
N ALA A 88 3.39 -4.78 -1.14
CA ALA A 88 2.84 -5.33 0.10
C ALA A 88 2.04 -6.61 -0.09
N ALA A 89 1.39 -6.78 -1.24
CA ALA A 89 0.54 -7.91 -1.55
C ALA A 89 1.31 -9.08 -2.19
N PHE A 90 2.62 -8.96 -2.40
CA PHE A 90 3.43 -10.01 -3.00
C PHE A 90 3.48 -11.26 -2.13
N THR A 91 3.34 -12.42 -2.76
CA THR A 91 3.37 -13.74 -2.11
C THR A 91 4.39 -14.63 -2.82
N ASP A 92 5.08 -15.48 -2.07
CA ASP A 92 5.91 -16.52 -2.68
C ASP A 92 5.01 -17.68 -3.15
N ARG A 93 5.23 -18.21 -4.36
CA ARG A 93 4.53 -19.40 -4.87
C ARG A 93 4.77 -20.65 -4.01
N GLU A 94 5.92 -20.71 -3.35
CA GLU A 94 6.29 -21.83 -2.49
C GLU A 94 5.69 -21.68 -1.09
N ASP A 95 5.37 -20.45 -0.68
CA ASP A 95 4.75 -20.10 0.60
C ASP A 95 3.52 -19.19 0.38
N ASN A 96 2.41 -19.80 -0.01
CA ASN A 96 1.15 -19.11 -0.31
C ASN A 96 0.48 -18.49 0.94
N TYR A 97 1.09 -18.55 2.12
CA TYR A 97 0.44 -18.12 3.37
C TYR A 97 0.95 -16.80 3.93
N SER A 98 2.02 -16.23 3.38
CA SER A 98 2.66 -15.03 3.93
C SER A 98 2.86 -13.95 2.86
N TYR A 99 2.27 -12.78 3.08
CA TYR A 99 2.49 -11.59 2.26
C TYR A 99 3.82 -10.91 2.60
N LEU A 100 4.43 -10.22 1.64
CA LEU A 100 5.70 -9.51 1.84
C LEU A 100 5.64 -8.48 2.99
N ILE A 101 4.48 -7.83 3.18
CA ILE A 101 4.26 -6.88 4.29
C ILE A 101 4.25 -7.55 5.68
N GLU A 102 4.02 -8.86 5.73
CA GLU A 102 4.04 -9.63 6.97
C GLU A 102 5.46 -10.07 7.33
N GLN A 103 6.35 -10.12 6.33
CA GLN A 103 7.76 -10.46 6.50
C GLN A 103 8.63 -9.22 6.81
N TYR A 104 8.34 -8.08 6.17
CA TYR A 104 9.13 -6.86 6.27
C TYR A 104 8.27 -5.62 6.45
N ALA A 105 8.76 -4.64 7.23
CA ALA A 105 8.19 -3.30 7.13
C ALA A 105 8.51 -2.71 5.74
N LEU A 106 7.51 -2.18 5.04
CA LEU A 106 7.70 -1.61 3.71
C LEU A 106 7.68 -0.09 3.75
N ALA A 107 8.67 0.52 3.10
CA ALA A 107 8.72 1.96 2.88
C ALA A 107 8.93 2.25 1.39
N TYR A 108 8.41 3.38 0.92
CA TYR A 108 8.52 3.82 -0.46
C TYR A 108 9.19 5.18 -0.51
N LEU A 109 10.23 5.29 -1.33
CA LEU A 109 10.88 6.58 -1.60
C LEU A 109 10.72 6.94 -3.08
N PRO A 110 10.47 8.22 -3.40
CA PRO A 110 10.37 8.64 -4.79
C PRO A 110 11.74 8.76 -5.48
N SER A 111 12.84 8.80 -4.73
CA SER A 111 14.23 8.83 -5.22
C SER A 111 15.21 8.31 -4.17
N ILE A 112 16.36 7.80 -4.61
CA ILE A 112 17.49 7.40 -3.75
C ILE A 112 18.08 8.58 -2.98
N GLU A 113 17.97 9.80 -3.51
CA GLU A 113 18.44 11.02 -2.87
C GLU A 113 17.61 11.39 -1.63
N LEU A 114 16.42 10.82 -1.47
CA LEU A 114 15.51 11.04 -0.34
C LEU A 114 15.68 9.98 0.76
N THR A 115 16.83 9.34 0.83
CA THR A 115 17.18 8.36 1.86
C THR A 115 17.45 8.99 3.22
N GLU A 116 17.67 10.31 3.28
CA GLU A 116 17.63 11.09 4.53
C GLU A 116 16.20 11.39 4.99
N ALA A 117 15.34 10.36 5.04
CA ALA A 117 14.10 10.46 5.79
C ALA A 117 14.46 10.51 7.28
N LYS A 118 14.73 11.71 7.80
CA LYS A 118 14.83 11.94 9.25
C LYS A 118 13.52 11.43 9.83
N GLY A 119 13.58 10.28 10.51
CA GLY A 119 12.42 9.66 11.12
C GLY A 119 11.71 10.72 11.95
N ALA A 120 10.55 11.15 11.47
CA ALA A 120 9.75 12.16 12.14
C ALA A 120 9.05 11.50 13.33
N CYS A 121 9.84 11.05 14.31
CA CYS A 121 9.32 10.88 15.65
C CYS A 121 9.07 12.30 16.13
N LEU A 122 7.84 12.78 15.95
CA LEU A 122 7.38 14.07 16.44
C LEU A 122 6.79 13.82 17.83
N PRO A 123 7.57 13.90 18.92
CA PRO A 123 7.01 13.76 20.26
C PRO A 123 5.91 14.81 20.46
N GLY A 124 4.71 14.36 20.82
CA GLY A 124 3.57 15.23 21.09
C GLY A 124 2.61 15.48 19.91
N THR A 125 2.75 14.80 18.77
CA THR A 125 1.73 14.88 17.71
C THR A 125 0.44 14.17 18.11
N GLN A 126 -0.68 14.89 18.05
CA GLN A 126 -2.02 14.34 18.26
C GLN A 126 -2.57 13.76 16.94
N SER A 127 -3.16 12.57 17.00
CA SER A 127 -3.81 11.94 15.84
C SER A 127 -4.96 12.81 15.31
N LEU A 128 -5.00 13.01 13.99
CA LEU A 128 -6.13 13.59 13.29
C LEU A 128 -6.89 12.50 12.54
N LEU A 129 -8.18 12.38 12.84
CA LEU A 129 -9.09 11.40 12.25
C LEU A 129 -10.05 12.14 11.33
N ALA A 130 -9.85 12.07 10.02
CA ALA A 130 -10.68 12.76 9.03
C ALA A 130 -11.46 11.75 8.17
N GLY A 131 -12.73 12.03 7.87
CA GLY A 131 -13.52 11.16 7.00
C GLY A 131 -14.73 11.83 6.37
N ILE A 132 -15.20 11.23 5.28
CA ILE A 132 -16.38 11.65 4.51
C ILE A 132 -17.33 10.45 4.44
N SER A 133 -18.48 10.56 5.10
CA SER A 133 -19.58 9.60 5.05
C SER A 133 -20.65 10.05 4.07
N GLU A 134 -20.89 11.35 3.98
CA GLU A 134 -21.96 11.95 3.18
C GLU A 134 -21.34 12.98 2.23
N LYS A 135 -21.56 12.80 0.92
CA LYS A 135 -21.14 13.75 -0.11
C LYS A 135 -22.09 13.64 -1.30
N ASP A 136 -22.63 14.77 -1.74
CA ASP A 136 -23.74 14.83 -2.70
C ASP A 136 -23.42 14.15 -4.04
N ASP A 137 -22.17 14.20 -4.49
CA ASP A 137 -21.73 13.62 -5.78
C ASP A 137 -21.22 12.16 -5.69
N PHE A 138 -21.25 11.55 -4.51
CA PHE A 138 -20.67 10.22 -4.27
C PHE A 138 -21.61 9.31 -3.49
N ARG A 139 -21.42 8.00 -3.60
CA ARG A 139 -22.16 7.05 -2.76
C ARG A 139 -21.81 7.27 -1.29
N SER A 140 -22.83 7.23 -0.43
CA SER A 140 -22.65 7.31 1.01
C SER A 140 -21.78 6.17 1.53
N LEU A 141 -20.89 6.48 2.48
CA LEU A 141 -20.03 5.54 3.19
C LEU A 141 -20.45 5.47 4.67
N PRO A 142 -21.59 4.83 5.00
CA PRO A 142 -22.26 4.95 6.29
C PRO A 142 -21.46 4.40 7.47
N ASN A 143 -20.42 3.61 7.23
CA ASN A 143 -19.57 3.03 8.27
C ASN A 143 -18.45 3.96 8.72
N VAL A 144 -18.11 4.99 7.92
CA VAL A 144 -17.04 5.94 8.24
C VAL A 144 -17.19 6.56 9.64
N PRO A 145 -18.38 7.05 10.08
CA PRO A 145 -18.53 7.62 11.41
C PRO A 145 -18.24 6.60 12.53
N ASN A 146 -18.63 5.34 12.34
CA ASN A 146 -18.38 4.27 13.30
C ASN A 146 -16.90 3.90 13.36
N GLU A 147 -16.25 3.74 12.20
CA GLU A 147 -14.81 3.47 12.09
C GLU A 147 -13.99 4.55 12.79
N LEU A 148 -14.25 5.83 12.51
CA LEU A 148 -13.53 6.94 13.15
C LEU A 148 -13.72 6.96 14.67
N LYS A 149 -14.94 6.63 15.15
CA LYS A 149 -15.22 6.54 16.59
C LYS A 149 -14.43 5.40 17.24
N THR A 150 -14.37 4.24 16.60
CA THR A 150 -13.62 3.08 17.09
C THR A 150 -12.13 3.37 17.11
N ILE A 151 -11.56 3.91 16.03
CA ILE A 151 -10.12 4.26 15.97
C ILE A 151 -9.78 5.30 17.04
N LYS A 152 -10.63 6.30 17.25
CA LYS A 152 -10.45 7.30 18.31
C LYS A 152 -10.34 6.68 19.70
N GLN A 153 -11.05 5.59 19.97
CA GLN A 153 -10.96 4.90 21.27
C GLN A 153 -9.60 4.22 21.46
N THR A 154 -8.97 3.77 20.39
CA THR A 154 -7.66 3.09 20.42
C THR A 154 -6.48 4.08 20.48
N ILE A 155 -6.49 5.10 19.61
CA ILE A 155 -5.32 5.98 19.42
C ILE A 155 -5.57 7.45 19.82
N GLY A 156 -6.77 7.76 20.32
CA GLY A 156 -7.16 9.12 20.65
C GLY A 156 -7.33 10.03 19.42
N GLY A 157 -7.29 11.34 19.64
CA GLY A 157 -7.26 12.33 18.56
C GLY A 157 -8.55 13.10 18.31
N LYS A 158 -8.49 13.99 17.32
CA LYS A 158 -9.59 14.87 16.92
C LYS A 158 -10.27 14.33 15.66
N ILE A 159 -11.60 14.40 15.61
CA ILE A 159 -12.38 13.99 14.44
C ILE A 159 -12.77 15.21 13.59
N LEU A 160 -12.56 15.12 12.28
CA LEU A 160 -13.15 15.99 11.27
C LEU A 160 -14.02 15.14 10.33
N LEU A 161 -15.35 15.26 10.43
CA LEU A 161 -16.29 14.44 9.66
C LEU A 161 -17.18 15.31 8.76
N ASN A 162 -17.43 14.88 7.52
CA ASN A 162 -18.35 15.52 6.57
C ASN A 162 -18.08 17.03 6.44
N LYS A 163 -19.06 17.88 6.81
CA LYS A 163 -18.98 19.35 6.75
C LYS A 163 -17.84 19.95 7.57
N PHE A 164 -17.28 19.21 8.53
CA PHE A 164 -16.13 19.64 9.31
C PHE A 164 -14.79 19.24 8.69
N PHE A 165 -14.77 18.26 7.77
CA PHE A 165 -13.59 17.90 7.01
C PHE A 165 -13.39 18.89 5.86
N THR A 166 -12.83 20.04 6.19
CA THR A 166 -12.55 21.13 5.25
C THR A 166 -11.07 21.48 5.24
N ILE A 167 -10.56 22.02 4.12
CA ILE A 167 -9.18 22.51 4.01
C ILE A 167 -8.87 23.52 5.14
N LYS A 168 -9.83 24.40 5.48
CA LYS A 168 -9.67 25.39 6.55
C LYS A 168 -9.49 24.76 7.93
N GLN A 169 -10.21 23.68 8.24
CA GLN A 169 -10.07 22.97 9.52
C GLN A 169 -8.81 22.09 9.54
N LEU A 170 -8.45 21.50 8.40
CA LEU A 170 -7.24 20.71 8.23
C LEU A 170 -5.97 21.55 8.49
N LYS A 171 -5.91 22.77 7.92
CA LYS A 171 -4.78 23.71 8.14
C LYS A 171 -4.62 24.21 9.58
N LYS A 172 -5.58 23.92 10.48
CA LYS A 172 -5.54 24.28 11.90
C LYS A 172 -5.08 23.12 12.79
N GLN A 173 -4.76 21.97 12.21
CA GLN A 173 -4.20 20.82 12.91
C GLN A 173 -2.70 20.86 12.70
#